data_AF-A0A6N9UCS1-F1
#
_entry.id   AF-A0A6N9UCS1-F1
#
_cell.length_a   1.000
_cell.length_b   1.000
_cell.length_c   1.000
_cell.angle_alpha   90.00
_cell.angle_beta   90.00
_cell.angle_gamma   90.00
#
_symmetry.space_group_name_H-M   'P 1'
#
loop_
_entity.id
_entity.type
_entity.pdbx_description
1 polymer ?
#
loop_
_entity_poly.entity_id
_entity_poly.type
_entity_poly.pdbx_seq_one_letter_code
_entity_poly.pdbx_strand_id
1 'polypeptide(L)'
;MPKAPSKARELISGIDTSGTHPVEYRFTHAKGGNRHLVVVFANFAVTDDYGWSNGVLDPVRANILWIRDRFHGMNSYYLCEGMDFGLEQSVVGVISKVMNALGLTPDRVTMWGGSKGGSAALYFGMRYGFGNIVALVPQFLVGTYVRTVHPKVARFMLGEGVPEENVRAVDAILPDLARSGAGRHSNIYVLSSPQDEQYAEQVEPFLGLFQGHDNFNFIFSESPYITGHAQVTRRNVPFLMGLLNMLADGLPPRLGMVRNGFEEPDRDTSAIEAYLSDTSRDKPTGIAPPTVTHPLPGTELPVNGVYFSGVARGAVRVSLWEHGKFLGSPSVATDGTWSWQLSKPWSKGRHQVKAVAWDADGGHTKGVVVAFTTVDAAVGGAAPAAAPASAGAPLMEGQGQGQLPAPTVHSPVAYEQIAGTAVRFTGLARGAAQVGFRAAGTLLGGGPVAVDGRWTWDSGWPWQEGRHSVEVFAVDAVGTESPATLVPFAVAHATTGAAPYGY
;
A
#
# COMPACT_ATOMS: atom_id res chain seq x y z
N MET A 1 -24.02 17.48 -5.66
CA MET A 1 -23.04 16.43 -5.26
C MET A 1 -22.85 16.52 -3.75
N PRO A 2 -22.95 15.43 -2.98
CA PRO A 2 -22.61 15.48 -1.57
C PRO A 2 -21.11 15.78 -1.45
N LYS A 3 -20.76 16.77 -0.64
CA LYS A 3 -19.38 17.14 -0.33
C LYS A 3 -18.71 15.88 0.23
N ALA A 4 -17.63 15.41 -0.40
CA ALA A 4 -16.86 14.27 0.12
C ALA A 4 -16.52 14.55 1.59
N PRO A 5 -16.72 13.58 2.51
CA PRO A 5 -16.44 13.81 3.92
C PRO A 5 -14.97 14.22 4.08
N SER A 6 -14.74 15.28 4.86
CA SER A 6 -13.40 15.73 5.24
C SER A 6 -12.64 14.55 5.84
N LYS A 7 -11.49 14.19 5.27
CA LYS A 7 -10.58 13.18 5.84
C LYS A 7 -9.88 13.67 7.13
N ALA A 8 -9.90 14.99 7.37
CA ALA A 8 -9.23 15.63 8.49
C ALA A 8 -10.00 15.41 9.79
N ARG A 9 -9.27 15.13 10.87
CA ARG A 9 -9.84 14.94 12.21
C ARG A 9 -10.31 16.27 12.76
N GLU A 10 -11.34 16.25 13.60
CA GLU A 10 -11.73 17.44 14.37
C GLU A 10 -10.60 17.79 15.34
N LEU A 11 -10.19 19.07 15.33
CA LEU A 11 -9.14 19.60 16.18
C LEU A 11 -9.73 20.53 17.23
N ILE A 12 -9.52 20.18 18.49
CA ILE A 12 -9.89 21.00 19.64
C ILE A 12 -8.64 21.72 20.11
N SER A 13 -8.72 23.04 20.32
CA SER A 13 -7.63 23.82 20.92
C SER A 13 -8.02 24.29 22.31
N GLY A 14 -7.08 24.34 23.25
CA GLY A 14 -7.34 24.76 24.61
C GLY A 14 -6.10 25.26 25.33
N ILE A 15 -6.33 25.87 26.49
CA ILE A 15 -5.30 26.32 27.42
C ILE A 15 -5.68 25.78 28.80
N ASP A 16 -4.81 24.97 29.40
CA ASP A 16 -4.98 24.54 30.80
C ASP A 16 -4.25 25.54 31.71
N THR A 17 -4.97 26.12 32.66
CA THR A 17 -4.46 27.12 33.61
C THR A 17 -4.49 26.62 35.06
N SER A 18 -4.52 25.30 35.26
CA SER A 18 -4.59 24.72 36.61
C SER A 18 -3.21 24.54 37.26
N GLY A 19 -2.14 24.57 36.46
CA GLY A 19 -0.76 24.60 36.94
C GLY A 19 -0.25 26.02 37.18
N THR A 20 1.02 26.14 37.57
CA THR A 20 1.68 27.45 37.75
C THR A 20 1.92 28.18 36.43
N HIS A 21 2.02 27.44 35.32
CA HIS A 21 2.13 28.02 33.97
C HIS A 21 0.96 27.57 33.09
N PRO A 22 0.31 28.49 32.35
CA PRO A 22 -0.67 28.12 31.33
C PRO A 22 -0.05 27.25 30.24
N VAL A 23 -0.69 26.14 29.91
CA VAL A 23 -0.21 25.21 28.87
C VAL A 23 -1.20 25.18 27.71
N GLU A 24 -0.75 25.65 26.54
CA GLU A 24 -1.50 25.55 25.29
C GLU A 24 -1.43 24.13 24.72
N TYR A 25 -2.58 23.59 24.31
CA TYR A 25 -2.66 22.27 23.70
C TYR A 25 -3.65 22.21 22.53
N ARG A 26 -3.45 21.20 21.69
CA ARG A 26 -4.44 20.71 20.73
C ARG A 26 -4.76 19.26 20.99
N PHE A 27 -5.99 18.86 20.70
CA PHE A 27 -6.45 17.50 20.90
C PHE A 27 -7.32 17.03 19.74
N THR A 28 -7.23 15.74 19.43
CA THR A 28 -8.19 15.05 18.57
C THR A 28 -8.48 13.64 19.06
N HIS A 29 -9.76 13.25 18.97
CA HIS A 29 -10.23 11.93 19.38
C HIS A 29 -9.80 10.82 18.44
N ALA A 30 -9.47 9.66 18.99
CA ALA A 30 -9.21 8.40 18.28
C ALA A 30 -10.25 8.08 17.20
N LYS A 31 -9.81 7.54 16.06
CA LYS A 31 -10.72 7.00 15.03
C LYS A 31 -11.16 5.60 15.44
N GLY A 32 -12.47 5.37 15.50
CA GLY A 32 -13.02 4.04 15.83
C GLY A 32 -12.76 3.57 17.27
N GLY A 33 -12.52 4.50 18.20
CA GLY A 33 -12.49 4.19 19.65
C GLY A 33 -11.23 3.53 20.19
N ASN A 34 -10.09 3.58 19.48
CA ASN A 34 -8.82 3.06 20.00
C ASN A 34 -8.45 3.74 21.34
N ARG A 35 -8.13 2.93 22.35
CA ARG A 35 -7.83 3.35 23.72
C ARG A 35 -6.34 3.57 23.94
N HIS A 36 -5.76 4.46 23.16
CA HIS A 36 -4.37 4.89 23.26
C HIS A 36 -4.27 6.41 23.13
N LEU A 37 -3.28 7.00 23.79
CA LEU A 37 -2.97 8.43 23.70
C LEU A 37 -1.55 8.63 23.18
N VAL A 38 -1.41 9.45 22.14
CA VAL A 38 -0.12 9.93 21.67
C VAL A 38 0.05 11.37 22.13
N VAL A 39 1.07 11.64 22.93
CA VAL A 39 1.44 12.99 23.36
C VAL A 39 2.58 13.47 22.48
N VAL A 40 2.32 14.52 21.72
CA VAL A 40 3.27 15.09 20.75
C VAL A 40 3.87 16.37 21.31
N PHE A 41 5.20 16.36 21.40
CA PHE A 41 6.00 17.53 21.73
C PHE A 41 6.50 18.20 20.45
N ALA A 42 6.14 19.48 20.27
CA ALA A 42 6.53 20.33 19.17
C ALA A 42 8.05 20.54 19.10
N ASN A 43 8.56 20.70 17.87
CA ASN A 43 9.95 21.11 17.62
C ASN A 43 10.09 22.66 17.66
N PHE A 44 11.28 23.17 17.37
CA PHE A 44 11.55 24.61 17.29
C PHE A 44 11.04 25.30 16.01
N ALA A 45 10.66 24.53 14.98
CA ALA A 45 10.69 24.99 13.59
C ALA A 45 9.50 25.88 13.18
N VAL A 46 8.52 26.10 14.06
CA VAL A 46 7.45 27.06 13.80
C VAL A 46 6.96 27.64 15.12
N THR A 47 7.11 28.94 15.31
CA THR A 47 6.63 29.67 16.51
C THR A 47 5.12 29.53 16.73
N ASP A 48 4.37 29.12 15.70
CA ASP A 48 2.90 28.93 15.70
C ASP A 48 2.39 27.51 15.42
N ASP A 49 3.27 26.50 15.35
CA ASP A 49 2.86 25.10 15.15
C ASP A 49 2.90 24.28 16.46
N TYR A 50 2.17 23.18 16.45
CA TYR A 50 2.09 22.16 17.48
C TYR A 50 3.02 20.98 17.18
N GLY A 51 3.75 21.02 16.05
CA GLY A 51 4.62 19.96 15.54
C GLY A 51 3.82 18.73 15.12
N TRP A 52 4.09 18.17 13.93
CA TRP A 52 3.34 17.01 13.41
C TRP A 52 1.81 17.23 13.29
N SER A 53 1.33 18.48 13.40
CA SER A 53 -0.10 18.83 13.30
C SER A 53 -0.55 19.13 11.86
N ASN A 54 0.27 18.76 10.88
CA ASN A 54 0.08 18.97 9.44
C ASN A 54 -0.70 17.85 8.73
N GLY A 55 -1.42 17.01 9.49
CA GLY A 55 -2.20 15.89 8.97
C GLY A 55 -1.43 14.57 8.80
N VAL A 56 -0.11 14.53 9.03
CA VAL A 56 0.67 13.28 8.95
C VAL A 56 0.17 12.21 9.92
N LEU A 57 -0.39 12.63 11.06
CA LEU A 57 -0.96 11.74 12.08
C LEU A 57 -2.46 11.45 11.87
N ASP A 58 -3.09 11.95 10.82
CA ASP A 58 -4.52 11.70 10.53
C ASP A 58 -4.85 10.21 10.33
N PRO A 59 -3.97 9.37 9.74
CA PRO A 59 -4.22 7.94 9.64
C PRO A 59 -4.08 7.18 10.97
N VAL A 60 -3.43 7.77 11.97
CA VAL A 60 -3.17 7.11 13.26
C VAL A 60 -4.46 6.95 14.05
N ARG A 61 -4.71 5.74 14.55
CA ARG A 61 -5.98 5.38 15.20
C ARG A 61 -6.14 5.92 16.61
N ALA A 62 -5.04 6.26 17.31
CA ALA A 62 -5.01 6.74 18.69
C ALA A 62 -5.57 8.16 18.88
N ASN A 63 -5.91 8.53 20.12
CA ASN A 63 -6.10 9.92 20.52
C ASN A 63 -4.76 10.66 20.40
N ILE A 64 -4.78 11.94 20.05
CA ILE A 64 -3.55 12.72 19.94
C ILE A 64 -3.71 14.02 20.72
N LEU A 65 -2.77 14.25 21.63
CA LEU A 65 -2.61 15.48 22.38
C LEU A 65 -1.30 16.13 21.93
N TRP A 66 -1.37 17.30 21.33
CA TRP A 66 -0.20 18.11 21.05
C TRP A 66 -0.03 19.16 22.14
N ILE A 67 1.19 19.30 22.65
CA ILE A 67 1.52 20.32 23.65
C ILE A 67 2.45 21.33 23.00
N ARG A 68 2.04 22.59 23.03
CA ARG A 68 2.83 23.68 22.49
C ARG A 68 3.85 24.14 23.52
N ASP A 69 5.10 24.32 23.10
CA ASP A 69 6.14 24.88 23.97
C ASP A 69 6.23 26.39 23.77
N ARG A 70 5.28 27.12 24.36
CA ARG A 70 5.26 28.59 24.27
C ARG A 70 4.87 29.16 25.62
N PHE A 71 5.87 29.55 26.40
CA PHE A 71 5.71 30.14 27.72
C PHE A 71 6.29 31.55 27.67
N HIS A 72 5.44 32.55 27.93
CA HIS A 72 5.79 33.98 27.75
C HIS A 72 6.43 34.29 26.38
N GLY A 73 5.97 33.61 25.32
CA GLY A 73 6.48 33.78 23.95
C GLY A 73 7.77 33.04 23.63
N MET A 74 8.29 32.23 24.56
CA MET A 74 9.55 31.50 24.44
C MET A 74 9.35 29.98 24.49
N ASN A 75 10.25 29.23 23.86
CA ASN A 75 10.39 27.80 24.10
C ASN A 75 11.12 27.56 25.43
N SER A 76 10.84 26.43 26.06
CA SER A 76 11.34 26.06 27.39
C SER A 76 11.87 24.63 27.45
N TYR A 77 11.90 23.91 26.32
CA TYR A 77 12.07 22.45 26.28
C TYR A 77 11.01 21.70 27.09
N TYR A 78 9.90 22.37 27.45
CA TYR A 78 8.88 21.89 28.40
C TYR A 78 9.42 21.69 29.82
N LEU A 79 10.60 22.24 30.15
CA LEU A 79 11.31 21.98 31.41
C LEU A 79 11.17 23.15 32.39
N CYS A 80 11.64 24.34 32.01
CA CYS A 80 11.75 25.43 32.98
C CYS A 80 11.76 26.83 32.36
N GLU A 81 11.46 27.81 33.21
CA GLU A 81 11.65 29.25 33.00
C GLU A 81 12.52 29.77 34.14
N GLY A 82 13.71 30.30 33.85
CA GLY A 82 14.64 30.79 34.88
C GLY A 82 15.01 29.74 35.94
N MET A 83 15.16 28.48 35.53
CA MET A 83 15.36 27.30 36.40
C MET A 83 14.17 26.94 37.30
N ASP A 84 12.99 27.55 37.11
CA ASP A 84 11.74 27.10 37.74
C ASP A 84 11.14 25.93 36.95
N PHE A 85 11.21 24.74 37.54
CA PHE A 85 10.64 23.50 36.99
C PHE A 85 9.13 23.32 37.30
N GLY A 86 8.46 24.32 37.89
CA GLY A 86 7.00 24.36 37.96
C GLY A 86 6.33 24.32 36.58
N LEU A 87 7.04 24.78 35.54
CA LEU A 87 6.62 24.68 34.14
C LEU A 87 6.46 23.22 33.72
N GLU A 88 7.46 22.38 33.99
CA GLU A 88 7.42 20.94 33.73
C GLU A 88 6.26 20.24 34.46
N GLN A 89 6.01 20.62 35.71
CA GLN A 89 4.86 20.12 36.48
C GLN A 89 3.51 20.52 35.85
N SER A 90 3.43 21.73 35.28
CA SER A 90 2.24 22.19 34.57
C SER A 90 1.99 21.36 33.30
N VAL A 91 3.06 21.05 32.54
CA VAL A 91 2.99 20.21 31.33
C VAL A 91 2.53 18.79 31.64
N VAL A 92 3.16 18.10 32.61
CA VAL A 92 2.70 16.74 32.99
C VAL A 92 1.29 16.76 33.58
N GLY A 93 0.90 17.87 34.22
CA GLY A 93 -0.44 18.08 34.75
C GLY A 93 -1.51 18.06 33.65
N VAL A 94 -1.24 18.61 32.47
CA VAL A 94 -2.15 18.52 31.31
C VAL A 94 -2.20 17.09 30.78
N ILE A 95 -1.04 16.47 30.57
CA ILE A 95 -0.94 15.08 30.09
C ILE A 95 -1.76 14.14 30.97
N SER A 96 -1.57 14.25 32.28
CA SER A 96 -2.24 13.41 33.28
C SER A 96 -3.75 13.62 33.28
N LYS A 97 -4.23 14.86 33.21
CA LYS A 97 -5.67 15.15 33.14
C LYS A 97 -6.32 14.60 31.87
N VAL A 98 -5.68 14.77 30.72
CA VAL A 98 -6.20 14.25 29.44
C VAL A 98 -6.20 12.71 29.45
N MET A 99 -5.11 12.09 29.91
CA MET A 99 -5.02 10.64 30.07
C MET A 99 -6.14 10.11 30.98
N ASN A 100 -6.34 10.73 32.14
CA ASN A 100 -7.38 10.35 33.10
C ASN A 100 -8.80 10.57 32.56
N ALA A 101 -9.04 11.67 31.85
CA ALA A 101 -10.32 11.95 31.21
C ALA A 101 -10.69 10.93 30.12
N LEU A 102 -9.68 10.34 29.46
CA LEU A 102 -9.84 9.23 28.52
C LEU A 102 -9.95 7.85 29.22
N GLY A 103 -9.84 7.81 30.55
CA GLY A 103 -9.81 6.58 31.33
C GLY A 103 -8.62 5.69 30.98
N LEU A 104 -7.46 6.29 30.67
CA LEU A 104 -6.24 5.59 30.31
C LEU A 104 -5.25 5.54 31.48
N THR A 105 -4.33 4.60 31.40
CA THR A 105 -3.18 4.43 32.31
C THR A 105 -1.88 4.69 31.54
N PRO A 106 -0.75 4.95 32.22
CA PRO A 106 0.51 5.30 31.57
C PRO A 106 1.00 4.31 30.50
N ASP A 107 0.69 3.01 30.63
CA ASP A 107 1.02 1.97 29.64
C ASP A 107 0.32 2.17 28.28
N ARG A 108 -0.76 2.94 28.24
CA ARG A 108 -1.54 3.30 27.04
C ARG A 108 -1.19 4.66 26.47
N VAL A 109 0.01 5.16 26.79
CA VAL A 109 0.49 6.46 26.32
C VAL A 109 1.81 6.30 25.57
N THR A 110 1.91 6.98 24.42
CA THR A 110 3.16 7.17 23.69
C THR A 110 3.60 8.63 23.79
N MET A 111 4.79 8.85 24.33
CA MET A 111 5.50 10.12 24.25
C MET A 111 6.21 10.21 22.89
N TRP A 112 5.98 11.28 22.15
CA TRP A 112 6.45 11.43 20.78
C TRP A 112 7.04 12.81 20.53
N GLY A 113 8.22 12.85 19.90
CA GLY A 113 8.74 14.11 19.38
C GLY A 113 10.06 13.96 18.67
N GLY A 114 10.45 15.02 17.93
CA GLY A 114 11.74 15.10 17.28
C GLY A 114 12.55 16.32 17.71
N SER A 115 13.87 16.21 17.70
CA SER A 115 14.79 17.26 18.15
C SER A 115 14.45 17.62 19.61
N LYS A 116 14.17 18.89 19.92
CA LYS A 116 13.63 19.34 21.21
C LYS A 116 12.50 18.45 21.76
N GLY A 117 11.56 18.08 20.89
CA GLY A 117 10.43 17.23 21.28
C GLY A 117 10.85 15.79 21.59
N GLY A 118 11.93 15.31 20.98
CA GLY A 118 12.50 13.99 21.27
C GLY A 118 13.14 13.96 22.66
N SER A 119 13.86 15.02 23.03
CA SER A 119 14.38 15.22 24.39
C SER A 119 13.27 15.26 25.42
N ALA A 120 12.18 16.00 25.15
CA ALA A 120 11.01 16.04 26.01
C ALA A 120 10.32 14.67 26.11
N ALA A 121 10.17 13.95 25.00
CA ALA A 121 9.59 12.62 25.00
C ALA A 121 10.38 11.64 25.89
N LEU A 122 11.71 11.66 25.80
CA LEU A 122 12.59 10.91 26.69
C LEU A 122 12.39 11.30 28.15
N TYR A 123 12.46 12.60 28.44
CA TYR A 123 12.35 13.12 29.80
C TYR A 123 11.02 12.74 30.47
N PHE A 124 9.89 13.15 29.87
CA PHE A 124 8.57 12.88 30.45
C PHE A 124 8.26 11.39 30.48
N GLY A 125 8.63 10.67 29.42
CA GLY A 125 8.41 9.24 29.33
C GLY A 125 9.12 8.46 30.45
N MET A 126 10.41 8.73 30.68
CA MET A 126 11.20 8.03 31.70
C MET A 126 10.87 8.49 33.11
N ARG A 127 10.72 9.80 33.34
CA ARG A 127 10.48 10.38 34.67
C ARG A 127 9.11 10.00 35.23
N TYR A 128 8.10 9.90 34.38
CA TYR A 128 6.71 9.63 34.78
C TYR A 128 6.21 8.24 34.41
N GLY A 129 7.07 7.38 33.83
CA GLY A 129 6.76 5.98 33.60
C GLY A 129 5.70 5.74 32.51
N PHE A 130 5.67 6.56 31.46
CA PHE A 130 4.79 6.32 30.31
C PHE A 130 5.28 5.13 29.48
N GLY A 131 4.34 4.35 28.97
CA GLY A 131 4.61 3.02 28.41
C GLY A 131 5.48 3.01 27.17
N ASN A 132 5.34 4.01 26.30
CA ASN A 132 6.11 4.08 25.05
C ASN A 132 6.75 5.46 24.87
N ILE A 133 7.99 5.47 24.37
CA ILE A 133 8.77 6.67 24.12
C ILE A 133 9.35 6.57 22.72
N VAL A 134 8.99 7.51 21.84
CA VAL A 134 9.54 7.63 20.49
C VAL A 134 10.23 8.98 20.36
N ALA A 135 11.57 8.95 20.41
CA ALA A 135 12.41 10.12 20.39
C ALA A 135 13.24 10.15 19.09
N LEU A 136 13.01 11.18 18.28
CA LEU A 136 13.65 11.32 16.98
C LEU A 136 14.75 12.36 17.10
N VAL A 137 15.99 12.01 16.78
CA VAL A 137 17.15 12.90 16.81
C VAL A 137 17.21 13.81 18.06
N PRO A 138 17.09 13.24 19.29
CA PRO A 138 16.99 14.04 20.52
C PRO A 138 18.31 14.75 20.86
N GLN A 139 18.22 15.90 21.54
CA GLN A 139 19.35 16.52 22.23
C GLN A 139 19.43 16.01 23.67
N PHE A 140 20.55 15.40 24.06
CA PHE A 140 20.79 15.01 25.46
C PHE A 140 21.40 16.16 26.27
N LEU A 141 22.30 16.95 25.66
CA LEU A 141 22.94 18.10 26.28
C LEU A 141 22.14 19.37 25.98
N VAL A 142 20.95 19.46 26.59
CA VAL A 142 19.96 20.51 26.31
C VAL A 142 20.50 21.91 26.64
N GLY A 143 21.13 22.09 27.80
CA GLY A 143 21.68 23.37 28.26
C GLY A 143 22.77 23.88 27.32
N THR A 144 23.73 23.02 26.97
CA THR A 144 24.79 23.32 26.01
C THR A 144 24.20 23.64 24.63
N TYR A 145 23.23 22.85 24.17
CA TYR A 145 22.59 23.07 22.87
C TYR A 145 21.87 24.43 22.82
N VAL A 146 21.04 24.77 23.80
CA VAL A 146 20.32 26.07 23.78
C VAL A 146 21.28 27.24 23.93
N ARG A 147 22.34 27.13 24.74
CA ARG A 147 23.35 28.19 24.87
C ARG A 147 23.98 28.51 23.51
N THR A 148 24.33 27.47 22.75
CA THR A 148 25.05 27.60 21.48
C THR A 148 24.13 27.96 20.32
N VAL A 149 22.98 27.29 20.20
CA VAL A 149 22.12 27.36 19.01
C VAL A 149 20.94 28.32 19.20
N HIS A 150 20.45 28.49 20.43
CA HIS A 150 19.26 29.29 20.73
C HIS A 150 19.45 30.21 21.95
N PRO A 151 20.36 31.21 21.89
CA PRO A 151 20.79 31.99 23.07
C PRO A 151 19.67 32.77 23.77
N LYS A 152 18.57 33.11 23.06
CA LYS A 152 17.38 33.69 23.68
C LYS A 152 16.63 32.67 24.54
N VAL A 153 16.49 31.44 24.05
CA VAL A 153 15.89 30.32 24.78
C VAL A 153 16.76 29.95 25.98
N ALA A 154 18.09 29.98 25.83
CA ALA A 154 19.01 29.78 26.94
C ALA A 154 18.79 30.79 28.07
N ARG A 155 18.69 32.10 27.77
CA ARG A 155 18.40 33.11 28.79
C ARG A 155 17.04 32.91 29.46
N PHE A 156 16.03 32.53 28.67
CA PHE A 156 14.70 32.24 29.20
C PHE A 156 14.71 31.04 30.16
N MET A 157 15.35 29.94 29.79
CA MET A 157 15.37 28.71 30.60
C MET A 157 16.36 28.78 31.76
N LEU A 158 17.57 29.28 31.51
CA LEU A 158 18.72 29.15 32.40
C LEU A 158 18.99 30.43 33.20
N GLY A 159 18.18 31.47 33.02
CA GLY A 159 18.34 32.77 33.65
C GLY A 159 19.22 33.73 32.85
N GLU A 160 19.12 35.01 33.19
CA GLU A 160 19.94 36.05 32.57
C GLU A 160 21.43 35.78 32.79
N GLY A 161 22.24 36.06 31.77
CA GLY A 161 23.68 35.74 31.77
C GLY A 161 24.02 34.26 31.53
N VAL A 162 23.04 33.35 31.54
CA VAL A 162 23.21 31.91 31.27
C VAL A 162 24.35 31.28 32.10
N PRO A 163 24.22 31.22 33.45
CA PRO A 163 25.28 30.71 34.32
C PRO A 163 25.69 29.27 33.98
N GLU A 164 26.99 28.98 34.07
CA GLU A 164 27.55 27.68 33.69
C GLU A 164 27.01 26.53 34.56
N GLU A 165 26.73 26.79 35.84
CA GLU A 165 26.06 25.83 36.71
C GLU A 165 24.67 25.45 36.21
N ASN A 166 23.91 26.39 35.63
CA ASN A 166 22.56 26.13 35.13
C ASN A 166 22.61 25.35 33.82
N VAL A 167 23.57 25.67 32.94
CA VAL A 167 23.86 24.89 31.72
C VAL A 167 24.15 23.43 32.09
N ARG A 168 25.09 23.20 33.02
CA ARG A 168 25.46 21.84 33.47
C ARG A 168 24.31 21.13 34.17
N ALA A 169 23.53 21.83 34.98
CA ALA A 169 22.37 21.25 35.65
C ALA A 169 21.33 20.74 34.64
N VAL A 170 21.05 21.51 33.59
CA VAL A 170 20.10 21.10 32.54
C VAL A 170 20.68 20.01 31.63
N ASP A 171 21.97 20.06 31.30
CA ASP A 171 22.66 18.99 30.55
C ASP A 171 22.65 17.65 31.27
N ALA A 172 22.70 17.65 32.61
CA ALA A 172 22.71 16.43 33.41
C ALA A 172 21.36 15.70 33.43
N ILE A 173 20.24 16.41 33.17
CA ILE A 173 18.88 15.88 33.36
C ILE A 173 18.64 14.54 32.63
N LEU A 174 18.85 14.50 31.32
CA LEU A 174 18.56 13.30 30.52
C LEU A 174 19.58 12.17 30.77
N PRO A 175 20.91 12.43 30.76
CA PRO A 175 21.90 11.42 31.09
C PRO A 175 21.72 10.80 32.48
N ASP A 176 21.43 11.61 33.50
CA ASP A 176 21.24 11.12 34.87
C ASP A 176 19.95 10.32 35.00
N LEU A 177 18.88 10.75 34.32
CA LEU A 177 17.61 10.01 34.28
C LEU A 177 17.80 8.63 33.64
N ALA A 178 18.48 8.56 32.49
CA ALA A 178 18.81 7.28 31.84
C ALA A 178 19.69 6.40 32.75
N ARG A 179 20.75 6.96 33.36
CA ARG A 179 21.66 6.24 34.25
C ARG A 179 20.96 5.70 35.50
N SER A 180 19.93 6.38 36.00
CA SER A 180 19.16 5.95 37.16
C SER A 180 18.30 4.72 36.89
N GLY A 181 18.08 4.34 35.62
CA GLY A 181 17.15 3.29 35.22
C GLY A 181 15.69 3.71 35.27
N ALA A 182 15.39 5.01 35.36
CA ALA A 182 14.02 5.51 35.27
C ALA A 182 13.38 5.10 33.93
N GLY A 183 12.13 4.65 33.94
CA GLY A 183 11.50 4.14 32.73
C GLY A 183 12.09 2.82 32.22
N ARG A 184 12.73 2.00 33.08
CA ARG A 184 13.28 0.68 32.72
C ARG A 184 12.30 -0.20 31.93
N HIS A 185 11.02 -0.15 32.30
CA HIS A 185 9.95 -0.95 31.69
C HIS A 185 9.29 -0.28 30.47
N SER A 186 9.64 0.97 30.16
CA SER A 186 9.13 1.67 28.99
C SER A 186 9.71 1.09 27.70
N ASN A 187 8.92 1.11 26.63
CA ASN A 187 9.39 0.80 25.28
C ASN A 187 10.01 2.05 24.68
N ILE A 188 11.33 2.07 24.53
CA ILE A 188 12.08 3.26 24.09
C ILE A 188 12.58 3.04 22.67
N TYR A 189 12.26 3.98 21.78
CA TYR A 189 12.68 4.00 20.38
C TYR A 189 13.39 5.32 20.10
N VAL A 190 14.69 5.24 19.82
CA VAL A 190 15.52 6.38 19.44
C VAL A 190 15.87 6.25 17.96
N LEU A 191 15.48 7.25 17.15
CA LEU A 191 15.89 7.35 15.75
C LEU A 191 17.03 8.35 15.60
N SER A 192 18.11 7.99 14.92
CA SER A 192 19.13 8.94 14.47
C SER A 192 19.74 8.51 13.13
N SER A 193 20.79 9.18 12.68
CA SER A 193 21.42 8.98 11.37
C SER A 193 22.89 9.41 11.44
N PRO A 194 23.82 8.75 10.72
CA PRO A 194 25.19 9.20 10.62
C PRO A 194 25.31 10.55 9.88
N GLN A 195 24.32 10.91 9.07
CA GLN A 195 24.27 12.18 8.35
C GLN A 195 23.64 13.33 9.17
N ASP A 196 23.20 13.07 10.41
CA ASP A 196 22.79 14.11 11.34
C ASP A 196 24.02 14.77 11.95
N GLU A 197 24.22 16.06 11.67
CA GLU A 197 25.34 16.84 12.19
C GLU A 197 25.38 16.90 13.73
N GLN A 198 24.26 16.60 14.41
CA GLN A 198 24.18 16.59 15.87
C GLN A 198 24.46 15.21 16.48
N TYR A 199 24.45 14.12 15.70
CA TYR A 199 24.48 12.75 16.22
C TYR A 199 25.67 12.46 17.14
N ALA A 200 26.88 12.83 16.70
CA ALA A 200 28.13 12.53 17.41
C ALA A 200 28.22 13.23 18.79
N GLU A 201 27.59 14.39 18.93
CA GLU A 201 27.57 15.13 20.21
C GLU A 201 26.35 14.76 21.06
N GLN A 202 25.18 14.67 20.44
CA GLN A 202 23.91 14.66 21.15
C GLN A 202 23.33 13.28 21.39
N VAL A 203 23.72 12.24 20.63
CA VAL A 203 23.08 10.92 20.72
C VAL A 203 24.09 9.82 21.00
N GLU A 204 25.13 9.70 20.17
CA GLU A 204 26.11 8.61 20.24
C GLU A 204 26.71 8.38 21.64
N PRO A 205 27.15 9.42 22.37
CA PRO A 205 27.78 9.23 23.68
C PRO A 205 26.84 8.67 24.75
N PHE A 206 25.52 8.77 24.54
CA PHE A 206 24.51 8.45 25.54
C PHE A 206 23.79 7.12 25.27
N LEU A 207 23.98 6.51 24.10
CA LEU A 207 23.33 5.24 23.76
C LEU A 207 23.62 4.13 24.78
N GLY A 208 24.84 4.09 25.32
CA GLY A 208 25.24 3.13 26.34
C GLY A 208 24.49 3.27 27.66
N LEU A 209 23.90 4.43 27.96
CA LEU A 209 23.16 4.66 29.21
C LEU A 209 21.83 3.90 29.27
N PHE A 210 21.31 3.45 28.12
CA PHE A 210 20.07 2.67 28.07
C PHE A 210 20.29 1.16 28.25
N GLN A 211 21.52 0.73 28.52
CA GLN A 211 21.80 -0.65 28.91
C GLN A 211 20.99 -1.01 30.17
N GLY A 212 20.23 -2.10 30.11
CA GLY A 212 19.40 -2.56 31.21
C GLY A 212 17.93 -2.13 31.16
N HIS A 213 17.54 -1.27 30.21
CA HIS A 213 16.13 -1.07 29.85
C HIS A 213 15.58 -2.31 29.15
N ASP A 214 14.37 -2.71 29.50
CA ASP A 214 13.79 -3.97 29.05
C ASP A 214 13.53 -3.97 27.54
N ASN A 215 13.18 -2.83 26.95
CA ASN A 215 12.92 -2.69 25.51
C ASN A 215 13.47 -1.35 24.96
N PHE A 216 14.79 -1.22 24.92
CA PHE A 216 15.45 -0.13 24.22
C PHE A 216 15.73 -0.51 22.76
N ASN A 217 15.41 0.42 21.85
CA ASN A 217 15.53 0.26 20.41
C ASN A 217 16.22 1.47 19.81
N PHE A 218 17.29 1.25 19.06
CA PHE A 218 17.99 2.30 18.33
C PHE A 218 17.88 2.04 16.84
N ILE A 219 17.33 3.00 16.11
CA ILE A 219 17.17 2.95 14.66
C ILE A 219 18.16 3.93 14.06
N PHE A 220 19.13 3.39 13.33
CA PHE A 220 20.17 4.17 12.67
C PHE A 220 19.90 4.23 11.17
N SER A 221 19.44 5.39 10.72
CA SER A 221 19.02 5.58 9.33
C SER A 221 20.17 6.06 8.46
N GLU A 222 20.59 5.21 7.52
CA GLU A 222 21.76 5.41 6.67
C GLU A 222 21.39 5.85 5.25
N SER A 223 20.12 6.24 5.04
CA SER A 223 19.59 6.64 3.74
C SER A 223 20.47 7.71 3.09
N PRO A 224 20.93 7.53 1.84
CA PRO A 224 21.77 8.51 1.15
C PRO A 224 21.04 9.84 0.88
N TYR A 225 19.71 9.85 0.97
CA TYR A 225 18.88 11.06 0.86
C TYR A 225 18.79 11.90 2.13
N ILE A 226 19.42 11.50 3.24
CA ILE A 226 19.50 12.32 4.44
C ILE A 226 20.71 13.24 4.29
N THR A 227 20.47 14.55 4.24
CA THR A 227 21.53 15.56 4.13
C THR A 227 21.65 16.46 5.36
N GLY A 228 21.04 16.08 6.48
CA GLY A 228 21.13 16.81 7.75
C GLY A 228 19.98 16.53 8.72
N HIS A 229 20.06 17.10 9.91
CA HIS A 229 19.20 16.85 11.07
C HIS A 229 17.70 16.80 10.77
N ALA A 230 17.16 17.82 10.09
CA ALA A 230 15.73 17.91 9.78
C ALA A 230 15.25 16.81 8.81
N GLN A 231 16.15 16.27 7.97
CA GLN A 231 15.79 15.26 6.96
C GLN A 231 15.71 13.86 7.54
N VAL A 232 16.43 13.56 8.63
CA VAL A 232 16.38 12.25 9.30
C VAL A 232 14.93 11.86 9.60
N THR A 233 14.20 12.77 10.22
CA THR A 233 12.79 12.58 10.56
C THR A 233 11.93 12.43 9.32
N ARG A 234 12.08 13.34 8.33
CA ARG A 234 11.26 13.34 7.11
C ARG A 234 11.43 12.06 6.30
N ARG A 235 12.66 11.57 6.17
CA ARG A 235 12.96 10.33 5.45
C ARG A 235 12.29 9.11 6.09
N ASN A 236 12.21 9.10 7.42
CA ASN A 236 11.73 7.97 8.20
C ASN A 236 10.23 7.98 8.50
N VAL A 237 9.46 8.97 8.02
CA VAL A 237 8.00 9.06 8.25
C VAL A 237 7.24 7.74 8.00
N PRO A 238 7.48 6.99 6.90
CA PRO A 238 6.77 5.72 6.68
C PRO A 238 7.00 4.68 7.79
N PHE A 239 8.25 4.48 8.19
CA PHE A 239 8.61 3.59 9.30
C PHE A 239 7.96 4.07 10.60
N LEU A 240 8.06 5.37 10.88
CA LEU A 240 7.54 6.01 12.08
C LEU A 240 6.02 5.87 12.21
N MET A 241 5.27 5.96 11.11
CA MET A 241 3.82 5.72 11.11
C MET A 241 3.47 4.25 11.33
N GLY A 242 4.28 3.33 10.78
CA GLY A 242 4.15 1.90 11.08
C GLY A 242 4.33 1.62 12.57
N LEU A 243 5.44 2.10 13.13
CA LEU A 243 5.75 1.98 14.57
C LEU A 243 4.62 2.56 15.42
N LEU A 244 4.16 3.79 15.14
CA LEU A 244 3.14 4.44 15.95
C LEU A 244 1.80 3.69 15.93
N ASN A 245 1.41 3.10 14.79
CA ASN A 245 0.20 2.29 14.72
C ASN A 245 0.35 0.96 15.47
N MET A 246 1.53 0.32 15.42
CA MET A 246 1.80 -0.86 16.26
C MET A 246 1.67 -0.52 17.75
N LEU A 247 2.26 0.60 18.19
CA LEU A 247 2.17 1.06 19.58
C LEU A 247 0.72 1.37 19.97
N ALA A 248 -0.03 2.05 19.11
CA ALA A 248 -1.44 2.37 19.32
C ALA A 248 -2.33 1.12 19.44
N ASP A 249 -1.98 0.04 18.74
CA ASP A 249 -2.68 -1.25 18.82
C ASP A 249 -2.10 -2.16 19.92
N GLY A 250 -1.19 -1.66 20.76
CA GLY A 250 -0.64 -2.39 21.92
C GLY A 250 0.39 -3.45 21.55
N LEU A 251 1.06 -3.30 20.41
CA LEU A 251 2.06 -4.22 19.87
C LEU A 251 3.46 -3.57 19.88
N PRO A 252 4.10 -3.32 21.04
CA PRO A 252 5.42 -2.69 21.06
C PRO A 252 6.50 -3.63 20.48
N PRO A 253 7.09 -3.32 19.31
CA PRO A 253 8.13 -4.17 18.75
C PRO A 253 9.42 -4.12 19.58
N ARG A 254 10.19 -5.22 19.52
CA ARG A 254 11.56 -5.32 20.04
C ARG A 254 12.51 -5.41 18.85
N LEU A 255 12.90 -4.25 18.34
CA LEU A 255 13.80 -4.09 17.19
C LEU A 255 15.26 -4.28 17.60
N GLY A 256 15.65 -3.82 18.79
CA GLY A 256 17.05 -3.73 19.20
C GLY A 256 17.79 -2.59 18.51
N MET A 257 19.08 -2.77 18.23
CA MET A 257 19.89 -1.81 17.47
C MET A 257 19.87 -2.20 15.99
N VAL A 258 19.16 -1.44 15.16
CA VAL A 258 18.91 -1.75 13.75
C VAL A 258 19.35 -0.62 12.84
N ARG A 259 19.66 -0.97 11.59
CA ARG A 259 20.00 -0.05 10.51
C ARG A 259 18.92 -0.09 9.42
N ASN A 260 18.60 1.06 8.84
CA ASN A 260 17.67 1.16 7.70
C ASN A 260 18.19 2.17 6.66
N GLY A 261 17.46 2.35 5.56
CA GLY A 261 17.85 3.30 4.52
C GLY A 261 18.92 2.74 3.59
N PHE A 262 18.75 1.50 3.15
CA PHE A 262 19.62 0.85 2.16
C PHE A 262 19.18 1.17 0.73
N GLU A 263 18.79 2.43 0.45
CA GLU A 263 18.37 2.80 -0.89
C GLU A 263 19.58 2.85 -1.84
N GLU A 264 19.40 2.29 -3.04
CA GLU A 264 20.38 2.28 -4.12
C GLU A 264 19.83 3.13 -5.27
N PRO A 265 19.93 4.48 -5.21
CA PRO A 265 19.32 5.37 -6.20
C PRO A 265 19.86 5.16 -7.62
N ASP A 266 21.10 4.73 -7.73
CA ASP A 266 21.81 4.51 -8.99
C ASP A 266 21.83 3.03 -9.41
N ARG A 267 20.99 2.20 -8.79
CA ARG A 267 20.91 0.76 -9.13
C ARG A 267 20.49 0.59 -10.58
N ASP A 268 21.23 -0.25 -11.31
CA ASP A 268 20.84 -0.65 -12.66
C ASP A 268 19.50 -1.40 -12.62
N THR A 269 18.51 -0.87 -13.33
CA THR A 269 17.16 -1.42 -13.46
C THR A 269 16.90 -2.04 -14.84
N SER A 270 17.89 -2.05 -15.74
CA SER A 270 17.73 -2.53 -17.13
C SER A 270 17.20 -3.96 -17.22
N ALA A 271 17.61 -4.85 -16.31
CA ALA A 271 17.14 -6.23 -16.28
C ALA A 271 15.64 -6.36 -15.97
N ILE A 272 15.12 -5.59 -15.01
CA ILE A 272 13.69 -5.60 -14.68
C ILE A 272 12.88 -4.86 -15.76
N GLU A 273 13.43 -3.79 -16.35
CA GLU A 273 12.81 -3.10 -17.48
C GLU A 273 12.66 -4.03 -18.69
N ALA A 274 13.70 -4.80 -19.03
CA ALA A 274 13.66 -5.80 -20.10
C ALA A 274 12.61 -6.88 -19.81
N TYR A 275 12.62 -7.44 -18.59
CA TYR A 275 11.61 -8.43 -18.17
C TYR A 275 10.18 -7.88 -18.27
N LEU A 276 9.94 -6.66 -17.78
CA LEU A 276 8.62 -6.03 -17.83
C LEU A 276 8.21 -5.69 -19.27
N SER A 277 9.15 -5.30 -20.12
CA SER A 277 8.91 -5.10 -21.56
C SER A 277 8.50 -6.40 -22.25
N ASP A 278 9.19 -7.50 -21.97
CA ASP A 278 8.93 -8.80 -22.60
C ASP A 278 7.62 -9.45 -22.10
N THR A 279 7.25 -9.18 -20.85
CA THR A 279 6.11 -9.83 -20.19
C THR A 279 4.86 -8.96 -20.05
N SER A 280 4.96 -7.65 -20.30
CA SER A 280 3.79 -6.77 -20.32
C SER A 280 2.83 -7.18 -21.44
N ARG A 281 1.56 -7.38 -21.07
CA ARG A 281 0.47 -7.72 -22.00
C ARG A 281 0.08 -6.55 -22.90
N ASP A 282 0.51 -5.34 -22.57
CA ASP A 282 0.27 -4.12 -23.34
C ASP A 282 1.47 -3.85 -24.25
N LYS A 283 1.74 -4.77 -25.19
CA LYS A 283 2.71 -4.51 -26.24
C LYS A 283 2.23 -3.33 -27.08
N PRO A 284 3.07 -2.31 -27.35
CA PRO A 284 2.69 -1.20 -28.21
C PRO A 284 2.35 -1.74 -29.60
N THR A 285 1.13 -1.48 -30.05
CA THR A 285 0.66 -1.87 -31.37
C THR A 285 0.75 -0.70 -32.35
N GLY A 286 1.16 -0.97 -33.58
CA GLY A 286 1.12 -0.01 -34.68
C GLY A 286 -0.26 0.08 -35.37
N ILE A 287 -1.23 -0.76 -34.97
CA ILE A 287 -2.54 -0.83 -35.62
C ILE A 287 -3.47 0.26 -35.09
N ALA A 288 -4.32 0.81 -35.96
CA ALA A 288 -5.33 1.80 -35.57
C ALA A 288 -6.52 1.13 -34.85
N PRO A 289 -7.24 1.85 -33.98
CA PRO A 289 -8.50 1.37 -33.40
C PRO A 289 -9.49 0.89 -34.48
N PRO A 290 -10.28 -0.16 -34.20
CA PRO A 290 -11.25 -0.65 -35.17
C PRO A 290 -12.33 0.41 -35.42
N THR A 291 -12.74 0.59 -36.67
CA THR A 291 -13.92 1.37 -37.04
C THR A 291 -15.13 0.46 -37.03
N VAL A 292 -16.12 0.76 -36.19
CA VAL A 292 -17.40 0.03 -36.16
C VAL A 292 -18.39 0.75 -37.06
N THR A 293 -18.91 0.04 -38.06
CA THR A 293 -19.89 0.55 -39.04
C THR A 293 -21.33 0.16 -38.70
N HIS A 294 -21.52 -0.91 -37.94
CA HIS A 294 -22.80 -1.29 -37.35
C HIS A 294 -22.55 -1.89 -35.95
N PRO A 295 -23.38 -1.61 -34.93
CA PRO A 295 -24.45 -0.61 -34.93
C PRO A 295 -23.85 0.81 -34.96
N LEU A 296 -24.63 1.78 -35.44
CA LEU A 296 -24.21 3.19 -35.35
C LEU A 296 -24.43 3.71 -33.91
N PRO A 297 -23.55 4.58 -33.39
CA PRO A 297 -23.71 5.15 -32.06
C PRO A 297 -25.06 5.85 -31.88
N GLY A 298 -25.75 5.56 -30.78
CA GLY A 298 -27.03 6.17 -30.40
C GLY A 298 -28.26 5.61 -31.11
N THR A 299 -28.12 4.55 -31.91
CA THR A 299 -29.27 3.95 -32.63
C THR A 299 -30.16 3.08 -31.73
N GLU A 300 -31.46 3.07 -32.04
CA GLU A 300 -32.42 2.10 -31.51
C GLU A 300 -32.57 0.94 -32.49
N LEU A 301 -32.37 -0.29 -32.01
CA LEU A 301 -32.40 -1.51 -32.81
C LEU A 301 -33.28 -2.58 -32.15
N PRO A 302 -33.91 -3.48 -32.91
CA PRO A 302 -34.64 -4.59 -32.31
C PRO A 302 -33.69 -5.56 -31.60
N VAL A 303 -34.14 -6.19 -30.50
CA VAL A 303 -33.34 -7.17 -29.72
C VAL A 303 -32.67 -8.28 -30.54
N ASN A 304 -33.22 -8.63 -31.71
CA ASN A 304 -32.69 -9.65 -32.62
C ASN A 304 -31.90 -9.08 -33.82
N GLY A 305 -31.83 -7.76 -33.98
CA GLY A 305 -31.27 -7.11 -35.17
C GLY A 305 -29.89 -6.49 -34.98
N VAL A 306 -29.25 -6.69 -33.82
CA VAL A 306 -27.94 -6.10 -33.54
C VAL A 306 -26.83 -7.08 -33.90
N TYR A 307 -26.03 -6.69 -34.89
CA TYR A 307 -24.73 -7.27 -35.19
C TYR A 307 -23.65 -6.18 -35.13
N PHE A 308 -22.40 -6.59 -35.00
CA PHE A 308 -21.25 -5.72 -35.09
C PHE A 308 -20.54 -5.96 -36.43
N SER A 309 -20.22 -4.90 -37.14
CA SER A 309 -19.37 -4.97 -38.34
C SER A 309 -18.43 -3.78 -38.41
N GLY A 310 -17.31 -3.93 -39.11
CA GLY A 310 -16.35 -2.86 -39.18
C GLY A 310 -15.09 -3.16 -39.99
N VAL A 311 -14.11 -2.27 -39.84
CA VAL A 311 -12.78 -2.38 -40.43
C VAL A 311 -11.71 -2.22 -39.33
N ALA A 312 -10.71 -3.09 -39.32
CA ALA A 312 -9.58 -3.09 -38.39
C ALA A 312 -8.29 -3.50 -39.13
N ARG A 313 -7.72 -2.58 -39.92
CA ARG A 313 -6.53 -2.89 -40.74
C ARG A 313 -5.31 -3.23 -39.88
N GLY A 314 -4.61 -4.30 -40.25
CA GLY A 314 -3.44 -4.81 -39.52
C GLY A 314 -3.78 -5.66 -38.30
N ALA A 315 -5.06 -5.76 -37.92
CA ALA A 315 -5.51 -6.65 -36.86
C ALA A 315 -5.77 -8.07 -37.40
N VAL A 316 -5.58 -9.08 -36.56
CA VAL A 316 -5.96 -10.47 -36.83
C VAL A 316 -7.32 -10.84 -36.21
N ARG A 317 -7.76 -10.08 -35.21
CA ARG A 317 -9.05 -10.24 -34.54
C ARG A 317 -9.53 -8.94 -33.88
N VAL A 318 -10.82 -8.86 -33.62
CA VAL A 318 -11.42 -7.85 -32.74
C VAL A 318 -12.02 -8.57 -31.54
N SER A 319 -11.91 -8.03 -30.33
CA SER A 319 -12.61 -8.51 -29.13
C SER A 319 -13.66 -7.50 -28.68
N LEU A 320 -14.85 -7.97 -28.32
CA LEU A 320 -16.00 -7.16 -27.93
C LEU A 320 -16.30 -7.37 -26.44
N TRP A 321 -16.53 -6.27 -25.73
CA TRP A 321 -16.71 -6.27 -24.27
C TRP A 321 -17.85 -5.35 -23.87
N GLU A 322 -18.69 -5.76 -22.93
CA GLU A 322 -19.71 -4.90 -22.33
C GLU A 322 -19.58 -4.94 -20.80
N HIS A 323 -19.50 -3.77 -20.17
CA HIS A 323 -19.29 -3.64 -18.71
C HIS A 323 -18.12 -4.50 -18.16
N GLY A 324 -17.07 -4.69 -18.97
CA GLY A 324 -15.92 -5.53 -18.64
C GLY A 324 -16.12 -7.04 -18.87
N LYS A 325 -17.31 -7.47 -19.27
CA LYS A 325 -17.59 -8.87 -19.64
C LYS A 325 -17.28 -9.10 -21.12
N PHE A 326 -16.54 -10.16 -21.40
CA PHE A 326 -16.25 -10.60 -22.78
C PHE A 326 -17.53 -11.06 -23.48
N LEU A 327 -17.77 -10.56 -24.69
CA LEU A 327 -18.92 -10.94 -25.53
C LEU A 327 -18.52 -11.89 -26.65
N GLY A 328 -17.38 -11.65 -27.30
CA GLY A 328 -16.91 -12.44 -28.43
C GLY A 328 -15.66 -11.87 -29.08
N SER A 329 -14.98 -12.66 -29.93
CA SER A 329 -13.79 -12.21 -30.66
C SER A 329 -13.78 -12.68 -32.12
N PRO A 330 -14.45 -11.98 -33.06
CA PRO A 330 -14.37 -12.31 -34.47
C PRO A 330 -12.94 -12.16 -35.02
N SER A 331 -12.58 -13.03 -35.97
CA SER A 331 -11.39 -12.86 -36.81
C SER A 331 -11.57 -11.67 -37.76
N VAL A 332 -10.46 -11.02 -38.11
CA VAL A 332 -10.40 -9.95 -39.10
C VAL A 332 -9.86 -10.53 -40.41
N ALA A 333 -10.54 -10.25 -41.52
CA ALA A 333 -10.11 -10.68 -42.85
C ALA A 333 -8.87 -9.90 -43.33
N THR A 334 -8.23 -10.40 -44.39
CA THR A 334 -6.99 -9.80 -44.94
C THR A 334 -7.18 -8.36 -45.46
N ASP A 335 -8.40 -8.00 -45.87
CA ASP A 335 -8.78 -6.63 -46.27
C ASP A 335 -9.10 -5.71 -45.07
N GLY A 336 -9.05 -6.27 -43.85
CA GLY A 336 -9.35 -5.60 -42.59
C GLY A 336 -10.83 -5.67 -42.19
N THR A 337 -11.71 -6.31 -42.96
CA THR A 337 -13.14 -6.39 -42.64
C THR A 337 -13.42 -7.43 -41.54
N TRP A 338 -14.44 -7.18 -40.71
CA TRP A 338 -14.89 -8.12 -39.70
C TRP A 338 -16.38 -7.96 -39.43
N SER A 339 -17.03 -9.05 -39.01
CA SER A 339 -18.41 -9.05 -38.53
C SER A 339 -18.57 -10.03 -37.37
N TRP A 340 -19.54 -9.74 -36.50
CA TRP A 340 -19.89 -10.59 -35.36
C TRP A 340 -21.33 -10.36 -34.98
N GLN A 341 -22.04 -11.40 -34.60
CA GLN A 341 -23.40 -11.31 -34.10
C GLN A 341 -23.52 -12.13 -32.82
N LEU A 342 -24.23 -11.58 -31.83
CA LEU A 342 -24.52 -12.32 -30.62
C LEU A 342 -25.50 -13.45 -30.94
N SER A 343 -25.22 -14.66 -30.47
CA SER A 343 -26.05 -15.85 -30.73
C SER A 343 -27.41 -15.81 -30.04
N LYS A 344 -27.54 -14.97 -29.00
CA LYS A 344 -28.78 -14.73 -28.27
C LYS A 344 -29.30 -13.32 -28.55
N PRO A 345 -30.63 -13.10 -28.45
CA PRO A 345 -31.19 -11.76 -28.43
C PRO A 345 -30.52 -10.89 -27.38
N TRP A 346 -30.30 -9.63 -27.71
CA TRP A 346 -29.84 -8.64 -26.73
C TRP A 346 -30.94 -8.39 -25.71
N SER A 347 -30.57 -8.10 -24.46
CA SER A 347 -31.53 -7.61 -23.46
C SER A 347 -32.10 -6.27 -23.91
N LYS A 348 -33.30 -5.90 -23.45
CA LYS A 348 -33.86 -4.56 -23.71
C LYS A 348 -33.11 -3.48 -22.93
N GLY A 349 -32.88 -2.33 -23.57
CA GLY A 349 -32.31 -1.15 -22.92
C GLY A 349 -31.00 -0.69 -23.53
N ARG A 350 -30.26 0.14 -22.79
CA ARG A 350 -29.04 0.78 -23.28
C ARG A 350 -27.84 -0.14 -23.11
N HIS A 351 -27.06 -0.29 -24.17
CA HIS A 351 -25.85 -1.09 -24.26
C HIS A 351 -24.63 -0.22 -24.54
N GLN A 352 -23.47 -0.61 -24.00
CA GLN A 352 -22.17 0.03 -24.25
C GLN A 352 -21.12 -1.03 -24.51
N VAL A 353 -20.79 -1.23 -25.79
CA VAL A 353 -19.86 -2.28 -26.22
C VAL A 353 -18.55 -1.67 -26.64
N LYS A 354 -17.46 -2.12 -26.03
CA LYS A 354 -16.09 -1.77 -26.36
C LYS A 354 -15.52 -2.79 -27.35
N ALA A 355 -15.13 -2.34 -28.54
CA ALA A 355 -14.42 -3.14 -29.54
C ALA A 355 -12.92 -2.84 -29.51
N VAL A 356 -12.08 -3.86 -29.35
CA VAL A 356 -10.61 -3.77 -29.27
C VAL A 356 -10.00 -4.61 -30.38
N ALA A 357 -9.21 -4.00 -31.26
CA ALA A 357 -8.44 -4.72 -32.27
C ALA A 357 -7.12 -5.26 -31.72
N TRP A 358 -6.71 -6.44 -32.18
CA TRP A 358 -5.49 -7.15 -31.81
C TRP A 358 -4.66 -7.49 -33.04
N ASP A 359 -3.34 -7.27 -32.99
CA ASP A 359 -2.40 -7.75 -34.00
C ASP A 359 -1.95 -9.20 -33.74
N ALA A 360 -1.11 -9.73 -34.63
CA ALA A 360 -0.58 -11.09 -34.55
C ALA A 360 0.42 -11.29 -33.40
N ASP A 361 1.08 -10.22 -32.95
CA ASP A 361 2.13 -10.24 -31.93
C ASP A 361 1.60 -10.08 -30.49
N GLY A 362 0.28 -9.91 -30.37
CA GLY A 362 -0.46 -9.77 -29.12
C GLY A 362 -0.66 -8.32 -28.66
N GLY A 363 -0.21 -7.34 -29.44
CA GLY A 363 -0.50 -5.93 -29.23
C GLY A 363 -1.97 -5.61 -29.53
N HIS A 364 -2.52 -4.63 -28.84
CA HIS A 364 -3.93 -4.27 -28.98
C HIS A 364 -4.20 -2.78 -28.76
N THR A 365 -5.31 -2.33 -29.33
CA THR A 365 -5.70 -0.91 -29.30
C THR A 365 -6.42 -0.55 -28.02
N LYS A 366 -6.52 0.75 -27.70
CA LYS A 366 -7.38 1.24 -26.59
C LYS A 366 -8.87 0.91 -26.80
N GLY A 367 -9.25 0.55 -28.03
CA GLY A 367 -10.60 0.20 -28.46
C GLY A 367 -11.51 1.40 -28.66
N VAL A 368 -12.68 1.14 -29.25
CA VAL A 368 -13.77 2.11 -29.46
C VAL A 368 -15.01 1.65 -28.71
N VAL A 369 -15.72 2.57 -28.06
CA VAL A 369 -16.99 2.27 -27.38
C VAL A 369 -18.14 2.68 -28.28
N VAL A 370 -19.06 1.74 -28.52
CA VAL A 370 -20.28 1.96 -29.29
C VAL A 370 -21.47 1.79 -28.35
N ALA A 371 -22.25 2.86 -28.20
CA ALA A 371 -23.47 2.85 -27.42
C ALA A 371 -24.68 2.72 -28.35
N PHE A 372 -25.65 1.87 -28.01
CA PHE A 372 -26.91 1.71 -28.74
C PHE A 372 -28.01 1.29 -27.76
N THR A 373 -29.27 1.34 -28.19
CA THR A 373 -30.42 0.95 -27.37
C THR A 373 -31.20 -0.14 -28.09
N THR A 374 -31.61 -1.17 -27.37
CA THR A 374 -32.40 -2.28 -27.90
C THR A 374 -33.84 -2.19 -27.42
N VAL A 375 -34.77 -2.38 -28.37
CA VAL A 375 -36.22 -2.36 -28.13
C VAL A 375 -36.87 -3.66 -28.62
N ASP A 376 -38.06 -3.97 -28.13
CA ASP A 376 -38.83 -5.11 -28.63
C ASP A 376 -39.19 -4.86 -30.11
N ALA A 377 -39.12 -5.90 -30.94
CA ALA A 377 -39.41 -5.77 -32.36
C ALA A 377 -40.85 -5.26 -32.59
N ALA A 378 -41.02 -4.16 -33.32
CA ALA A 378 -42.33 -3.74 -33.79
C ALA A 378 -42.88 -4.80 -34.76
N VAL A 379 -44.10 -5.28 -34.51
CA VAL A 379 -44.83 -6.19 -35.41
C VAL A 379 -45.21 -5.41 -36.66
N GLY A 380 -44.31 -5.36 -37.66
CA GLY A 380 -44.50 -4.59 -38.87
C GLY A 380 -43.31 -4.64 -39.83
N GLY A 381 -43.25 -5.71 -40.63
CA GLY A 381 -42.66 -5.79 -41.98
C GLY A 381 -41.32 -5.09 -42.27
N ALA A 382 -40.21 -5.78 -42.04
CA ALA A 382 -39.08 -5.92 -42.96
C ALA A 382 -38.12 -6.99 -42.39
N ALA A 383 -37.76 -7.98 -43.21
CA ALA A 383 -36.78 -9.00 -42.82
C ALA A 383 -35.45 -8.34 -42.43
N PRO A 384 -34.77 -8.80 -41.36
CA PRO A 384 -33.47 -8.26 -40.99
C PRO A 384 -32.49 -8.47 -42.15
N ALA A 385 -31.75 -7.42 -42.51
CA ALA A 385 -30.63 -7.55 -43.45
C ALA A 385 -29.65 -8.56 -42.86
N ALA A 386 -29.48 -9.69 -43.54
CA ALA A 386 -28.52 -10.71 -43.15
C ALA A 386 -27.13 -10.09 -43.09
N ALA A 387 -26.36 -10.39 -42.03
CA ALA A 387 -24.96 -10.04 -41.97
C ALA A 387 -24.24 -10.56 -43.24
N PRO A 388 -23.28 -9.83 -43.82
CA PRO A 388 -22.50 -10.35 -44.94
C PRO A 388 -21.83 -11.66 -44.50
N ALA A 389 -22.04 -12.72 -45.28
CA ALA A 389 -21.50 -14.04 -45.00
C ALA A 389 -19.97 -14.00 -44.92
N SER A 390 -19.42 -14.57 -43.87
CA SER A 390 -18.00 -14.88 -43.78
C SER A 390 -17.64 -15.85 -44.90
N ALA A 391 -16.66 -15.49 -45.74
CA ALA A 391 -16.06 -16.42 -46.67
C ALA A 391 -15.26 -17.46 -45.85
N GLY A 392 -15.85 -18.64 -45.67
CA GLY A 392 -15.28 -19.71 -44.87
C GLY A 392 -14.01 -20.31 -45.47
N ALA A 393 -13.03 -20.58 -44.62
CA ALA A 393 -12.13 -21.72 -44.79
C ALA A 393 -12.92 -23.00 -44.39
N PRO A 394 -12.62 -24.17 -44.98
CA PRO A 394 -13.58 -25.26 -45.12
C PRO A 394 -14.08 -25.83 -43.78
N LEU A 395 -15.40 -25.98 -43.72
CA LEU A 395 -16.11 -26.75 -42.70
C LEU A 395 -15.69 -28.22 -42.80
N MET A 396 -14.95 -28.71 -41.82
CA MET A 396 -15.01 -30.13 -41.47
C MET A 396 -16.28 -30.32 -40.64
N GLU A 397 -17.37 -30.73 -41.30
CA GLU A 397 -18.55 -31.29 -40.63
C GLU A 397 -18.17 -32.61 -39.97
N GLY A 398 -18.53 -32.76 -38.68
CA GLY A 398 -18.19 -33.96 -37.92
C GLY A 398 -18.69 -33.99 -36.48
N GLN A 399 -20.02 -33.91 -36.31
CA GLN A 399 -20.83 -34.58 -35.26
C GLN A 399 -20.84 -34.05 -33.80
N GLY A 400 -22.06 -33.68 -33.36
CA GLY A 400 -22.55 -33.91 -31.99
C GLY A 400 -23.07 -32.69 -31.23
N GLN A 401 -24.40 -32.54 -31.15
CA GLN A 401 -25.10 -31.75 -30.12
C GLN A 401 -24.95 -32.42 -28.74
N GLY A 402 -23.72 -32.54 -28.25
CA GLY A 402 -23.40 -33.02 -26.91
C GLY A 402 -22.85 -31.86 -26.08
N GLN A 403 -23.28 -31.76 -24.82
CA GLN A 403 -22.65 -30.86 -23.85
C GLN A 403 -21.13 -31.08 -23.88
N LEU A 404 -20.37 -29.99 -24.01
CA LEU A 404 -18.91 -30.03 -24.08
C LEU A 404 -18.39 -30.86 -22.89
N PRO A 405 -17.57 -31.92 -23.11
CA PRO A 405 -17.12 -32.77 -22.03
C PRO A 405 -16.15 -32.03 -21.11
N ALA A 406 -15.98 -32.54 -19.88
CA ALA A 406 -14.97 -32.02 -18.96
C ALA A 406 -13.57 -32.18 -19.58
N PRO A 407 -12.66 -31.19 -19.45
CA PRO A 407 -11.31 -31.28 -19.98
C PRO A 407 -10.54 -32.44 -19.32
N THR A 408 -9.78 -33.18 -20.12
CA THR A 408 -8.82 -34.15 -19.56
C THR A 408 -7.53 -33.41 -19.23
N VAL A 409 -7.08 -33.49 -17.97
CA VAL A 409 -5.81 -32.90 -17.52
C VAL A 409 -4.76 -34.01 -17.44
N HIS A 410 -3.64 -33.85 -18.15
CA HIS A 410 -2.54 -34.81 -18.17
C HIS A 410 -1.43 -34.46 -17.19
N SER A 411 -1.23 -33.17 -16.92
CA SER A 411 -0.30 -32.66 -15.93
C SER A 411 -0.88 -31.37 -15.36
N PRO A 412 -0.83 -31.13 -14.04
CA PRO A 412 -0.55 -32.17 -13.06
C PRO A 412 -1.67 -33.21 -13.02
N VAL A 413 -1.32 -34.47 -12.71
CA VAL A 413 -2.32 -35.49 -12.38
C VAL A 413 -2.84 -35.28 -10.96
N ALA A 414 -4.02 -35.82 -10.64
CA ALA A 414 -4.59 -35.69 -9.30
C ALA A 414 -3.63 -36.25 -8.23
N TYR A 415 -3.36 -35.42 -7.24
CA TYR A 415 -2.46 -35.61 -6.10
C TYR A 415 -0.96 -35.68 -6.43
N GLU A 416 -0.56 -35.25 -7.63
CA GLU A 416 0.86 -35.18 -8.02
C GLU A 416 1.67 -34.28 -7.06
N GLN A 417 2.90 -34.72 -6.76
CA GLN A 417 3.91 -33.93 -6.06
C GLN A 417 4.86 -33.33 -7.09
N ILE A 418 4.79 -32.02 -7.27
CA ILE A 418 5.57 -31.30 -8.27
C ILE A 418 6.78 -30.70 -7.58
N ALA A 419 7.98 -31.10 -8.03
CA ALA A 419 9.22 -30.54 -7.55
C ALA A 419 9.46 -29.16 -8.20
N GLY A 420 9.46 -28.11 -7.39
CA GLY A 420 9.64 -26.73 -7.85
C GLY A 420 8.33 -25.95 -8.03
N THR A 421 8.44 -24.62 -8.08
CA THR A 421 7.30 -23.69 -8.01
C THR A 421 6.62 -23.41 -9.36
N ALA A 422 7.16 -23.93 -10.47
CA ALA A 422 6.61 -23.75 -11.81
C ALA A 422 5.68 -24.92 -12.17
N VAL A 423 4.36 -24.69 -12.06
CA VAL A 423 3.34 -25.71 -12.33
C VAL A 423 2.69 -25.45 -13.67
N ARG A 424 2.92 -26.35 -14.62
CA ARG A 424 2.34 -26.28 -15.97
C ARG A 424 1.19 -27.26 -16.10
N PHE A 425 0.03 -26.72 -16.48
CA PHE A 425 -1.13 -27.51 -16.84
C PHE A 425 -1.08 -27.89 -18.32
N THR A 426 -1.33 -29.15 -18.63
CA THR A 426 -1.50 -29.64 -20.00
C THR A 426 -2.64 -30.61 -20.08
N GLY A 427 -3.27 -30.72 -21.24
CA GLY A 427 -4.36 -31.66 -21.40
C GLY A 427 -5.02 -31.63 -22.77
N LEU A 428 -6.23 -32.20 -22.81
CA LEU A 428 -7.08 -32.30 -23.98
C LEU A 428 -8.48 -31.76 -23.71
N ALA A 429 -9.01 -31.01 -24.68
CA ALA A 429 -10.37 -30.48 -24.67
C ALA A 429 -10.90 -30.41 -26.12
N ARG A 430 -11.15 -31.56 -26.74
CA ARG A 430 -11.61 -31.62 -28.15
C ARG A 430 -12.94 -30.90 -28.32
N GLY A 431 -13.04 -30.05 -29.34
CA GLY A 431 -14.23 -29.24 -29.63
C GLY A 431 -14.35 -27.95 -28.81
N ALA A 432 -13.45 -27.72 -27.84
CA ALA A 432 -13.39 -26.47 -27.10
C ALA A 432 -12.58 -25.42 -27.88
N ALA A 433 -12.93 -24.16 -27.72
CA ALA A 433 -12.13 -23.04 -28.21
C ALA A 433 -11.08 -22.62 -27.17
N GLN A 434 -11.39 -22.73 -25.87
CA GLN A 434 -10.52 -22.33 -24.77
C GLN A 434 -10.67 -23.26 -23.57
N VAL A 435 -9.69 -23.23 -22.67
CA VAL A 435 -9.73 -23.83 -21.33
C VAL A 435 -9.57 -22.73 -20.29
N GLY A 436 -10.38 -22.78 -19.24
CA GLY A 436 -10.32 -21.88 -18.09
C GLY A 436 -9.94 -22.62 -16.80
N PHE A 437 -9.35 -21.88 -15.87
CA PHE A 437 -8.83 -22.37 -14.59
C PHE A 437 -9.41 -21.55 -13.44
N ARG A 438 -9.98 -22.20 -12.42
CA ARG A 438 -10.51 -21.56 -11.21
C ARG A 438 -9.94 -22.21 -9.95
N ALA A 439 -9.79 -21.43 -8.88
CA ALA A 439 -9.52 -21.95 -7.53
C ALA A 439 -10.41 -21.23 -6.52
N ALA A 440 -11.07 -22.00 -5.64
CA ALA A 440 -12.01 -21.49 -4.64
C ALA A 440 -13.05 -20.48 -5.22
N GLY A 441 -13.56 -20.76 -6.43
CA GLY A 441 -14.52 -19.90 -7.13
C GLY A 441 -13.92 -18.67 -7.84
N THR A 442 -12.61 -18.42 -7.73
CA THR A 442 -11.92 -17.30 -8.40
C THR A 442 -11.29 -17.75 -9.71
N LEU A 443 -11.51 -17.01 -10.80
CA LEU A 443 -10.89 -17.29 -12.10
C LEU A 443 -9.39 -16.93 -12.06
N LEU A 444 -8.54 -17.93 -12.31
CA LEU A 444 -7.08 -17.80 -12.36
C LEU A 444 -6.60 -17.36 -13.75
N GLY A 445 -7.26 -17.84 -14.81
CA GLY A 445 -6.89 -17.55 -16.19
C GLY A 445 -7.44 -18.58 -17.17
N GLY A 446 -6.96 -18.52 -18.41
CA GLY A 446 -7.31 -19.47 -19.46
C GLY A 446 -6.39 -19.38 -20.66
N GLY A 447 -6.51 -20.33 -21.57
CA GLY A 447 -5.69 -20.43 -22.78
C GLY A 447 -6.44 -21.05 -23.96
N PRO A 448 -5.99 -20.81 -25.19
CA PRO A 448 -6.61 -21.39 -26.38
C PRO A 448 -6.38 -22.91 -26.44
N VAL A 449 -7.33 -23.61 -27.05
CA VAL A 449 -7.19 -25.02 -27.42
C VAL A 449 -6.77 -25.11 -28.87
N ALA A 450 -5.73 -25.88 -29.16
CA ALA A 450 -5.27 -26.14 -30.52
C ALA A 450 -6.27 -27.00 -31.30
N VAL A 451 -6.15 -27.00 -32.64
CA VAL A 451 -7.06 -27.72 -33.54
C VAL A 451 -7.14 -29.22 -33.24
N ASP A 452 -6.06 -29.82 -32.73
CA ASP A 452 -5.99 -31.22 -32.31
C ASP A 452 -6.58 -31.49 -30.91
N GLY A 453 -7.13 -30.45 -30.27
CA GLY A 453 -7.70 -30.49 -28.93
C GLY A 453 -6.70 -30.32 -27.80
N ARG A 454 -5.40 -30.12 -28.07
CA ARG A 454 -4.38 -29.92 -27.02
C ARG A 454 -4.37 -28.51 -26.50
N TRP A 455 -4.04 -28.38 -25.22
CA TRP A 455 -3.85 -27.08 -24.59
C TRP A 455 -2.73 -27.16 -23.56
N THR A 456 -2.10 -26.02 -23.36
CA THR A 456 -1.08 -25.80 -22.34
C THR A 456 -1.39 -24.49 -21.66
N TRP A 457 -1.28 -24.48 -20.34
CA TRP A 457 -1.47 -23.28 -19.55
C TRP A 457 -0.45 -23.25 -18.41
N ASP A 458 0.16 -22.10 -18.23
CA ASP A 458 0.96 -21.76 -17.06
C ASP A 458 0.33 -20.53 -16.42
N SER A 459 0.37 -20.46 -15.10
CA SER A 459 -0.19 -19.33 -14.38
C SER A 459 0.59 -18.03 -14.62
N GLY A 460 1.89 -18.14 -14.95
CA GLY A 460 2.81 -17.01 -15.04
C GLY A 460 3.34 -16.55 -13.68
N TRP A 461 3.03 -17.27 -12.60
CA TRP A 461 3.54 -17.00 -11.25
C TRP A 461 4.01 -18.28 -10.53
N PRO A 462 5.00 -18.18 -9.62
CA PRO A 462 5.42 -19.32 -8.82
C PRO A 462 4.30 -19.74 -7.85
N TRP A 463 3.99 -21.02 -7.85
CA TRP A 463 3.06 -21.63 -6.89
C TRP A 463 3.73 -21.78 -5.53
N GLN A 464 3.00 -21.43 -4.48
CA GLN A 464 3.48 -21.56 -3.10
C GLN A 464 3.64 -23.03 -2.72
N GLU A 465 4.55 -23.34 -1.79
CA GLU A 465 4.67 -24.69 -1.25
C GLU A 465 3.36 -25.12 -0.56
N GLY A 466 3.03 -26.40 -0.69
CA GLY A 466 1.83 -26.97 -0.07
C GLY A 466 0.79 -27.43 -1.09
N ARG A 467 -0.41 -27.73 -0.59
CA ARG A 467 -1.50 -28.34 -1.35
C ARG A 467 -2.33 -27.28 -2.08
N HIS A 468 -2.64 -27.55 -3.34
CA HIS A 468 -3.46 -26.74 -4.21
C HIS A 468 -4.60 -27.57 -4.80
N SER A 469 -5.69 -26.89 -5.18
CA SER A 469 -6.82 -27.50 -5.87
C SER A 469 -7.33 -26.55 -6.94
N VAL A 470 -7.32 -27.00 -8.19
CA VAL A 470 -7.70 -26.18 -9.36
C VAL A 470 -8.80 -26.87 -10.15
N GLU A 471 -9.86 -26.13 -10.46
CA GLU A 471 -10.94 -26.53 -11.35
C GLU A 471 -10.61 -26.11 -12.78
N VAL A 472 -10.57 -27.09 -13.70
CA VAL A 472 -10.28 -26.88 -15.12
C VAL A 472 -11.54 -27.13 -15.94
N PHE A 473 -12.03 -26.14 -16.67
CA PHE A 473 -13.24 -26.25 -17.50
C PHE A 473 -12.93 -25.82 -18.93
N ALA A 474 -13.69 -26.34 -19.89
CA ALA A 474 -13.56 -25.97 -21.29
C ALA A 474 -14.68 -25.02 -21.70
N VAL A 475 -14.39 -24.17 -22.68
CA VAL A 475 -15.32 -23.20 -23.24
C VAL A 475 -15.37 -23.44 -24.74
N ASP A 476 -16.58 -23.68 -25.26
CA ASP A 476 -16.78 -23.83 -26.71
C ASP A 476 -16.66 -22.47 -27.45
N ALA A 477 -16.76 -22.49 -28.77
CA ALA A 477 -16.68 -21.28 -29.59
C ALA A 477 -17.84 -20.28 -29.32
N VAL A 478 -18.91 -20.69 -28.64
CA VAL A 478 -20.08 -19.88 -28.33
C VAL A 478 -20.16 -19.44 -26.85
N GLY A 479 -19.13 -19.79 -26.05
CA GLY A 479 -18.99 -19.36 -24.66
C GLY A 479 -19.67 -20.25 -23.62
N THR A 480 -20.12 -21.46 -23.99
CA THR A 480 -20.71 -22.42 -23.05
C THR A 480 -19.61 -23.14 -22.28
N GLU A 481 -19.73 -23.19 -20.95
CA GLU A 481 -18.80 -23.92 -20.09
C GLU A 481 -19.17 -25.40 -19.97
N SER A 482 -18.15 -26.27 -20.02
CA SER A 482 -18.29 -27.67 -19.63
C SER A 482 -18.28 -27.84 -18.10
N PRO A 483 -18.68 -29.02 -17.58
CA PRO A 483 -18.33 -29.40 -16.21
C PRO A 483 -16.82 -29.31 -15.97
N ALA A 484 -16.41 -28.91 -14.76
CA ALA A 484 -15.01 -28.76 -14.41
C ALA A 484 -14.37 -30.08 -13.95
N THR A 485 -13.11 -30.26 -14.30
CA THR A 485 -12.22 -31.30 -13.76
C THR A 485 -11.45 -30.72 -12.58
N LEU A 486 -11.64 -31.28 -11.39
CA LEU A 486 -10.93 -30.87 -10.18
C LEU A 486 -9.55 -31.56 -10.13
N VAL A 487 -8.49 -30.77 -10.00
CA VAL A 487 -7.10 -31.22 -9.96
C VAL A 487 -6.46 -30.79 -8.65
N PRO A 488 -6.47 -31.66 -7.63
CA PRO A 488 -5.63 -31.47 -6.46
C PRO A 488 -4.17 -31.79 -6.79
N PHE A 489 -3.20 -31.04 -6.29
CA PHE A 489 -1.76 -31.34 -6.40
C PHE A 489 -1.01 -30.69 -5.24
N ALA A 490 0.28 -30.99 -5.06
CA ALA A 490 1.12 -30.26 -4.11
C ALA A 490 2.45 -29.87 -4.71
N VAL A 491 2.94 -28.70 -4.30
CA VAL A 491 4.26 -28.18 -4.66
C VAL A 491 5.22 -28.46 -3.51
N ALA A 492 6.37 -29.04 -3.82
CA ALA A 492 7.43 -29.37 -2.86
C ALA A 492 8.76 -28.74 -3.27
N HIS A 493 9.62 -28.45 -2.28
CA HIS A 493 10.98 -27.95 -2.51
C HIS A 493 11.81 -28.94 -3.35
N ALA A 494 12.40 -28.46 -4.44
CA ALA A 494 13.43 -29.20 -5.17
C ALA A 494 14.75 -29.15 -4.39
N THR A 495 15.11 -30.22 -3.69
CA THR A 495 16.46 -30.37 -3.14
C THR A 495 17.43 -30.62 -4.29
N THR A 496 18.22 -29.62 -4.66
CA THR A 496 19.38 -29.82 -5.53
C THR A 496 20.36 -30.74 -4.83
N GLY A 497 20.64 -31.90 -5.45
CA GLY A 497 21.58 -32.89 -4.95
C GLY A 497 22.94 -32.26 -4.64
N ALA A 498 23.46 -32.59 -3.46
CA ALA A 498 24.78 -32.19 -3.01
C ALA A 498 25.85 -32.68 -4.00
N ALA A 499 26.63 -31.75 -4.55
CA ALA A 499 27.93 -32.09 -5.10
C ALA A 499 28.88 -32.35 -3.90
N PRO A 500 29.58 -33.50 -3.86
CA PRO A 500 30.49 -33.80 -2.77
C PRO A 500 31.68 -32.83 -2.82
N TYR A 501 31.96 -32.22 -1.67
CA TYR A 501 33.18 -31.44 -1.44
C TYR A 501 34.40 -32.30 -1.74
N GLY A 502 35.20 -31.90 -2.72
CA GLY A 502 36.50 -32.48 -3.04
C GLY A 502 37.60 -31.53 -2.58
N TYR A 503 38.34 -31.99 -1.57
CA TYR A 503 39.67 -31.64 -1.04
C TYR A 503 40.31 -30.27 -1.35
#